data_AF-A0A1E1VDS8-F1
#
_entry.id   AF-A0A1E1VDS8-F1
#
_cell.length_a   1.000
_cell.length_b   1.000
_cell.length_c   1.000
_cell.angle_alpha   90.00
_cell.angle_beta   90.00
_cell.angle_gamma   90.00
#
_symmetry.space_group_name_H-M   'P 1'
#
loop_
_entity.id
_entity.type
_entity.pdbx_description
1 polymer ?
#
loop_
_entity_poly.entity_id
_entity_poly.type
_entity_poly.pdbx_seq_one_letter_code
_entity_poly.pdbx_strand_id
1 'polypeptide(L)' 'MTPLTSLGARAALDAAWNEVRSTVPHGYEEREHIRLAYIVAALVHVAEDEDDLAWRAKERFRQTTNV' A
#
# COMPACT_ATOMS: atom_id res chain seq x y z
N MET A 1 -20.38 2.32 -6.97
CA MET A 1 -19.07 2.97 -6.79
C MET A 1 -19.05 3.55 -5.38
N THR A 2 -18.52 2.79 -4.42
CA THR A 2 -18.32 3.29 -3.06
C THR A 2 -17.09 4.19 -3.08
N PRO A 3 -17.18 5.45 -2.64
CA PRO A 3 -16.03 6.34 -2.64
C PRO A 3 -14.93 5.77 -1.74
N LEU A 4 -13.67 6.01 -2.10
CA LEU A 4 -12.52 5.71 -1.25
C LEU A 4 -12.66 6.46 0.07
N THR A 5 -13.05 5.73 1.11
CA THR A 5 -13.15 6.23 2.48
C THR A 5 -11.84 5.98 3.22
N SER A 6 -11.68 6.59 4.40
CA SER A 6 -10.58 6.26 5.32
C SER A 6 -10.50 4.75 5.62
N LEU A 7 -11.65 4.07 5.65
CA LEU A 7 -11.72 2.61 5.83
C LEU A 7 -11.19 1.86 4.60
N GLY A 8 -11.55 2.30 3.39
CA GLY A 8 -11.06 1.71 2.14
C GLY A 8 -9.55 1.91 1.95
N ALA A 9 -9.03 3.08 2.31
CA ALA A 9 -7.59 3.32 2.31
C ALA A 9 -6.85 2.42 3.32
N ARG A 10 -7.45 2.15 4.48
CA ARG A 10 -6.90 1.22 5.46
C ARG A 10 -6.92 -0.22 4.95
N ALA A 11 -8.03 -0.66 4.37
CA ALA A 11 -8.16 -1.99 3.77
C ALA A 11 -7.14 -2.20 2.64
N ALA A 12 -6.95 -1.18 1.78
CA ALA A 12 -5.96 -1.23 0.71
C ALA A 12 -4.52 -1.34 1.23
N LEU A 13 -4.19 -0.62 2.32
CA LEU A 13 -2.90 -0.74 2.99
C LEU A 13 -2.68 -2.14 3.55
N ASP A 14 -3.65 -2.69 4.28
CA ASP A 14 -3.56 -4.02 4.88
C ASP A 14 -3.43 -5.11 3.81
N ALA A 15 -4.19 -5.00 2.70
CA ALA A 15 -4.13 -5.91 1.57
C ALA A 15 -2.76 -5.86 0.87
N ALA A 16 -2.27 -4.66 0.54
CA ALA A 16 -0.96 -4.49 -0.06
C ALA A 16 0.18 -4.98 0.86
N TRP A 17 0.08 -4.71 2.16
CA TRP A 17 1.07 -5.14 3.15
C TRP A 17 1.15 -6.67 3.26
N ASN A 18 0.02 -7.37 3.32
CA ASN A 18 -0.01 -8.83 3.39
C ASN A 18 0.70 -9.49 2.21
N GLU A 19 0.67 -8.88 1.03
CA GLU A 19 1.37 -9.40 -0.14
C GLU A 19 2.89 -9.12 -0.15
N VAL A 20 3.33 -7.97 0.40
CA VAL A 20 4.75 -7.56 0.33
C VAL A 20 5.55 -7.84 1.60
N ARG A 21 4.89 -8.03 2.76
CA ARG A 21 5.57 -8.21 4.05
C ARG A 21 6.57 -9.37 4.05
N SER A 22 6.29 -10.44 3.30
CA SER A 22 7.17 -11.61 3.20
C SER A 22 8.45 -11.34 2.41
N THR A 23 8.49 -10.26 1.62
CA THR A 23 9.69 -9.83 0.89
C THR A 23 10.50 -8.80 1.67
N VAL A 24 10.01 -8.32 2.82
CA VAL A 24 10.69 -7.33 3.66
C VAL A 24 11.65 -8.06 4.61
N PRO A 25 12.93 -7.64 4.70
CA PRO A 25 13.86 -8.21 5.66
C PRO A 25 13.40 -8.03 7.11
N HIS A 26 13.63 -9.04 7.94
CA HIS A 26 13.33 -8.96 9.37
C HIS A 26 13.97 -7.73 10.03
N GLY A 27 13.18 -7.01 10.83
CA GLY A 27 13.61 -5.77 11.48
C GLY A 27 13.36 -4.49 10.67
N TYR A 28 12.98 -4.60 9.39
CA TYR A 28 12.57 -3.45 8.56
C TYR A 28 11.05 -3.35 8.38
N GLU A 29 10.29 -4.28 8.96
CA GLU A 29 8.83 -4.40 8.82
C GLU A 29 8.10 -3.10 9.14
N GLU A 30 8.38 -2.49 10.29
CA GLU A 30 7.70 -1.24 10.69
C GLU A 30 8.03 -0.07 9.76
N ARG A 31 9.29 0.07 9.37
CA ARG A 31 9.73 1.13 8.44
C ARG A 31 9.06 0.97 7.07
N GLU A 32 9.07 -0.24 6.52
CA GLU A 32 8.48 -0.51 5.21
C GLU A 32 6.95 -0.44 5.26
N HIS A 33 6.32 -0.81 6.38
CA HIS A 33 4.89 -0.63 6.58
C HIS A 33 4.49 0.85 6.62
N ILE A 34 5.24 1.70 7.34
CA ILE A 34 5.05 3.16 7.35
C ILE A 34 5.22 3.72 5.94
N ARG A 35 6.25 3.27 5.21
CA ARG A 35 6.50 3.70 3.84
C ARG A 35 5.33 3.32 2.91
N LEU A 36 4.80 2.10 3.03
CA LEU A 36 3.63 1.69 2.28
C LEU A 36 2.40 2.55 2.62
N ALA A 37 2.20 2.92 3.88
CA ALA A 37 1.13 3.83 4.29
C ALA A 37 1.25 5.21 3.62
N TYR A 38 2.47 5.75 3.49
CA TYR A 38 2.70 6.99 2.74
C TYR A 38 2.38 6.85 1.24
N ILE A 39 2.72 5.72 0.64
CA ILE A 39 2.39 5.43 -0.76
C ILE A 39 0.87 5.38 -0.94
N VAL A 40 0.15 4.69 -0.05
CA VAL A 40 -1.32 4.63 -0.07
C VAL A 40 -1.93 6.02 0.09
N ALA A 41 -1.44 6.83 1.04
CA ALA A 41 -1.93 8.19 1.25
C ALA A 41 -1.71 9.09 0.02
N ALA A 42 -0.60 8.91 -0.71
CA ALA A 42 -0.33 9.65 -1.94
C ALA A 42 -1.22 9.21 -3.11
N LEU A 43 -1.69 7.96 -3.12
CA LEU A 43 -2.46 7.38 -4.22
C LEU A 43 -3.97 7.44 -4.01
N VAL A 44 -4.45 7.74 -2.80
CA VAL A 44 -5.90 7.74 -2.47
C VAL A 44 -6.74 8.65 -3.35
N HIS A 45 -6.17 9.74 -3.88
CA HIS A 45 -6.89 10.70 -4.73
C HIS A 45 -6.91 10.31 -6.22
N VAL A 46 -6.10 9.33 -6.63
CA VAL A 46 -5.98 8.91 -8.03
C VAL A 46 -6.50 7.49 -8.28
N ALA A 47 -6.79 6.76 -7.21
CA ALA A 47 -7.36 5.42 -7.29
C ALA A 47 -8.89 5.50 -7.47
N GLU A 48 -9.43 4.54 -8.22
CA GLU A 48 -10.86 4.45 -8.50
C GLU A 48 -11.62 3.80 -7.32
N ASP A 49 -10.99 2.82 -6.67
CA ASP A 49 -11.51 2.06 -5.53
C ASP A 49 -10.35 1.49 -4.68
N GLU A 50 -10.69 0.73 -3.64
CA GLU A 50 -9.73 0.16 -2.69
C GLU A 50 -8.83 -0.93 -3.29
N ASP A 51 -9.33 -1.69 -4.27
CA ASP A 51 -8.55 -2.72 -4.97
C ASP A 51 -7.54 -2.08 -5.94
N ASP A 52 -7.95 -1.07 -6.70
CA ASP A 52 -7.03 -0.26 -7.53
C ASP A 52 -5.96 0.40 -6.66
N LEU A 53 -6.36 0.97 -5.51
CA LEU A 53 -5.42 1.59 -4.57
C LEU A 53 -4.39 0.60 -4.04
N ALA A 54 -4.82 -0.61 -3.65
CA ALA A 54 -3.93 -1.67 -3.18
C ALA A 54 -2.96 -2.12 -4.27
N TRP A 55 -3.46 -2.32 -5.50
CA TRP A 55 -2.65 -2.72 -6.65
C TRP A 55 -1.57 -1.67 -6.97
N ARG A 56 -1.94 -0.39 -7.06
CA ARG A 56 -0.99 0.71 -7.33
C ARG A 56 0.02 0.89 -6.21
N ALA A 57 -0.41 0.77 -4.95
CA ALA A 57 0.49 0.90 -3.80
C ALA A 57 1.54 -0.21 -3.78
N LYS A 58 1.13 -1.46 -4.05
CA LYS A 58 2.03 -2.60 -4.18
C LYS A 58 3.05 -2.40 -5.30
N GLU A 59 2.58 -2.00 -6.47
CA GLU A 59 3.47 -1.80 -7.62
C GLU A 59 4.49 -0.70 -7.34
N ARG A 60 4.04 0.42 -6.76
CA ARG A 60 4.94 1.52 -6.41
C ARG A 60 5.92 1.17 -5.30
N PHE A 61 5.50 0.38 -4.34
CA PHE A 61 6.37 -0.16 -3.29
C PHE A 61 7.49 -1.02 -3.90
N ARG A 62 7.14 -1.95 -4.80
CA ARG A 62 8.12 -2.82 -5.50
C ARG A 62 9.12 -2.03 -6.35
N GLN A 63 8.64 -1.07 -7.14
CA GLN A 63 9.52 -0.21 -7.95
C GLN A 63 10.55 0.55 -7.11
N THR A 64 10.18 0.91 -5.89
CA THR A 64 11.05 1.69 -5.00
C THR A 64 11.91 0.79 -4.09
N THR A 65 11.67 -0.53 -4.08
CA THR A 65 12.42 -1.53 -3.30
C THR A 65 13.34 -2.38 -4.20
N ASN A 66 13.42 -2.09 -5.51
CA ASN A 66 14.40 -2.69 -6.41
C ASN A 66 15.81 -2.12 -6.13
N VAL A 67 16.47 -2.70 -5.12
CA VAL A 67 17.90 -2.61 -4.82
C VAL A 67 18.49 -4.01 -4.79
#